data_AF-A0A3S0D2U9-F1
#
_entry.id   AF-A0A3S0D2U9-F1
#
_cell.length_a   1.000
_cell.length_b   1.000
_cell.length_c   1.000
_cell.angle_alpha   90.00
_cell.angle_beta   90.00
_cell.angle_gamma   90.00
#
_symmetry.space_group_name_H-M   'P 1'
#
loop_
_entity.id
_entity.type
_entity.pdbx_description
1 polymer ?
#
loop_
_entity_poly.entity_id
_entity_poly.type
_entity_poly.pdbx_seq_one_letter_code
_entity_poly.pdbx_strand_id
1 'polypeptide(L)' 'MYKLVLIRHGESTWNLENRFTGWTDVDLTPTGVEQAKQAGLLLKEA' A
#
# COMPACT_ATOMS: atom_id res chain seq x y z
N MET A 1 20.77 18.05 -4.81
CA MET A 1 20.38 17.24 -3.64
C MET A 1 19.45 16.15 -4.14
N TYR A 2 19.69 14.88 -3.77
CA TYR A 2 18.84 13.77 -4.21
C TYR A 2 17.86 13.39 -3.11
N LYS A 3 16.64 12.99 -3.49
CA LYS A 3 15.58 12.52 -2.58
C LYS A 3 15.06 11.19 -3.12
N LEU A 4 15.01 10.18 -2.26
CA LEU A 4 14.42 8.88 -2.55
C LEU A 4 13.24 8.67 -1.60
N VAL A 5 12.13 8.19 -2.13
CA VAL A 5 10.94 7.86 -1.36
C VAL A 5 10.61 6.39 -1.58
N LEU A 6 10.43 5.65 -0.49
CA LEU A 6 10.03 4.25 -0.49
C LEU A 6 8.66 4.15 0.21
N ILE A 7 7.76 3.35 -0.36
CA ILE A 7 6.43 3.13 0.18
C ILE A 7 6.05 1.66 0.05
N ARG A 8 5.37 1.11 1.06
CA ARG A 8 4.79 -0.23 1.00
C ARG A 8 3.40 -0.17 0.37
N HIS A 9 2.97 -1.24 -0.29
CA HIS A 9 1.58 -1.39 -0.73
C HIS A 9 0.59 -1.23 0.44
N GLY A 10 -0.66 -0.87 0.13
CA GLY A 10 -1.74 -0.79 1.11
C GLY A 10 -2.17 -2.17 1.64
N GLU A 11 -3.08 -2.20 2.61
CA GLU A 11 -3.62 -3.44 3.17
C GLU A 11 -4.15 -4.39 2.08
N SER A 12 -3.63 -5.63 2.04
CA SER A 12 -4.16 -6.70 1.19
C SER A 12 -5.16 -7.58 1.93
N THR A 13 -5.95 -8.35 1.18
CA THR A 13 -6.89 -9.33 1.75
C THR A 13 -6.22 -10.30 2.73
N TRP A 14 -5.00 -10.75 2.41
CA TRP A 14 -4.25 -11.65 3.30
C TRP A 14 -3.60 -10.93 4.49
N ASN A 15 -3.33 -9.62 4.40
CA ASN A 15 -2.95 -8.85 5.59
C ASN A 15 -4.11 -8.79 6.59
N LEU A 16 -5.33 -8.53 6.10
CA LEU A 16 -6.55 -8.51 6.91
C LEU A 16 -6.85 -9.88 7.55
N GLU A 17 -6.63 -10.96 6.80
CA GLU A 17 -6.82 -12.34 7.28
C GLU A 17 -5.65 -12.86 8.15
N ASN A 18 -4.61 -12.05 8.37
CA ASN A 18 -3.38 -12.44 9.07
C ASN A 18 -2.71 -13.70 8.48
N ARG A 19 -2.61 -13.75 7.14
CA ARG A 19 -2.01 -14.84 6.36
C ARG A 19 -0.73 -14.37 5.67
N PHE A 20 0.24 -15.28 5.56
CA PHE A 20 1.48 -15.03 4.82
C PHE A 20 1.23 -15.03 3.31
N THR A 21 1.36 -13.88 2.63
CA THR A 21 1.12 -13.75 1.17
C THR A 21 2.16 -14.47 0.31
N GLY A 22 3.45 -14.29 0.62
CA GLY A 22 4.54 -14.81 -0.20
C GLY A 22 4.46 -14.24 -1.63
N TRP A 23 4.43 -15.14 -2.61
CA TRP A 23 4.41 -14.80 -4.04
C TRP A 23 3.00 -14.84 -4.64
N THR A 24 1.98 -15.04 -3.81
CA THR A 24 0.59 -15.09 -4.25
C THR A 24 0.12 -13.68 -4.61
N ASP A 25 -0.46 -13.53 -5.79
CA ASP A 25 -1.04 -12.27 -6.23
C ASP A 25 -2.41 -12.07 -5.58
N VAL A 26 -2.50 -11.15 -4.63
CA VAL A 26 -3.70 -10.90 -3.83
C VAL A 26 -4.09 -9.43 -3.92
N ASP A 27 -5.39 -9.18 -4.03
CA ASP A 27 -5.91 -7.83 -4.14
C ASP A 27 -5.75 -7.02 -2.86
N LEU A 28 -5.76 -5.68 -3.02
CA LEU A 28 -5.94 -4.74 -1.92
C LEU A 28 -7.37 -4.82 -1.36
N THR A 29 -7.51 -4.60 -0.07
CA THR A 29 -8.82 -4.33 0.52
C THR A 29 -9.31 -2.94 0.10
N PRO A 30 -10.60 -2.62 0.26
CA PRO A 30 -11.08 -1.25 0.09
C PRO A 30 -10.29 -0.23 0.95
N THR A 31 -9.89 -0.63 2.17
CA THR A 31 -9.00 0.13 3.04
C THR A 31 -7.63 0.34 2.41
N GLY A 32 -7.02 -0.72 1.86
CA GLY A 32 -5.73 -0.63 1.17
C GLY A 32 -5.74 0.27 -0.06
N VAL A 33 -6.84 0.26 -0.82
CA VAL A 33 -7.05 1.18 -1.94
C VAL A 33 -7.11 2.62 -1.47
N GLU A 34 -7.82 2.91 -0.38
CA GLU A 34 -7.88 4.27 0.16
C GLU A 34 -6.52 4.73 0.72
N GLN A 35 -5.78 3.85 1.40
CA GLN A 35 -4.42 4.12 1.85
C GLN A 35 -3.50 4.53 0.70
N ALA A 36 -3.56 3.82 -0.44
CA ALA A 36 -2.78 4.14 -1.62
C ALA A 36 -3.14 5.52 -2.21
N LYS A 37 -4.43 5.87 -2.24
CA LYS A 37 -4.90 7.19 -2.69
C LYS A 37 -4.40 8.31 -1.77
N GLN A 38 -4.55 8.15 -0.46
CA GLN A 38 -4.12 9.13 0.53
C GLN A 38 -2.60 9.35 0.47
N ALA A 39 -1.82 8.27 0.33
CA ALA A 39 -0.39 8.39 0.12
C ALA A 39 -0.04 9.18 -1.16
N GLY A 40 -0.77 8.94 -2.26
CA GLY A 40 -0.62 9.70 -3.49
C GLY A 40 -0.92 11.21 -3.33
N LEU A 41 -1.94 11.56 -2.53
CA LEU A 41 -2.25 12.95 -2.20
C LEU A 41 -1.11 13.61 -1.40
N LEU A 42 -0.62 12.94 -0.35
CA LEU A 42 0.48 13.45 0.47
C LEU A 42 1.78 13.64 -0.33
N LEU A 43 2.08 12.73 -1.25
CA LEU A 43 3.26 12.85 -2.12
C LEU A 43 3.16 14.01 -3.11
N LYS A 44 1.94 14.34 -3.56
CA LYS A 44 1.70 15.49 -4.44
C LYS A 44 1.93 16.82 -3.71
N GLU A 45 1.72 16.85 -2.40
CA GLU A 45 1.88 18.04 -1.56
C GLU A 45 3.32 18.25 -1.05
N ALA A 46 4.23 17.28 -1.23
CA ALA A 46 5.57 17.23 -0.62
C ALA A 46 6.72 17.76 -1.51
#